data_AF-A0A843CT70-F1
#
_entry.id   AF-A0A843CT70-F1
#
_cell.length_a   1.000
_cell.length_b   1.000
_cell.length_c   1.000
_cell.angle_alpha   90.00
_cell.angle_beta   90.00
_cell.angle_gamma   90.00
#
_symmetry.space_group_name_H-M   'P 1'
#
loop_
_entity.id
_entity.type
_entity.pdbx_description
1 polymer ?
#
loop_
_entity_poly.entity_id
_entity_poly.type
_entity_poly.pdbx_seq_one_letter_code
_entity_poly.pdbx_strand_id
1 'polypeptide(L)'
;MEDLGKLLFSFDIDNSLPIKEYVQIGRSICYRHAKRDVAIAMMAAFIIFFVTMAFLVLAITFAVIVGSLVIIYMELSSKSLAAKIRRKQPFHYEFYEEGLVETVGERSASILYNRFKQVKITKNVIVLFGKKNEHVTVAVPRSLIDEDAEQKLFKLQKLLG
;
A
#
# COMPACT_ATOMS: atom_id res chain seq x y z
N MET A 1 51.36 31.15 13.77
CA MET A 1 49.98 31.58 13.49
C MET A 1 49.71 32.75 14.42
N GLU A 2 49.96 33.95 13.90
CA GLU A 2 49.77 35.18 14.66
C GLU A 2 48.29 35.50 14.81
N ASP A 3 48.00 36.01 15.99
CA ASP A 3 46.71 36.12 16.62
C ASP A 3 45.91 37.25 15.94
N LEU A 4 45.11 36.89 14.91
CA LEU A 4 44.31 37.81 14.10
C LEU A 4 43.34 38.65 14.95
N GLY A 5 42.92 38.11 16.10
CA GLY A 5 42.12 38.83 17.09
C GLY A 5 42.92 39.94 17.77
N LYS A 6 44.20 39.71 18.05
CA LYS A 6 45.08 40.74 18.62
C LYS A 6 45.31 41.87 17.61
N LEU A 7 45.55 41.55 16.34
CA LEU A 7 45.74 42.56 15.29
C LEU A 7 44.49 43.41 14.99
N LEU A 8 43.29 42.86 15.20
CA LEU A 8 42.01 43.57 15.00
C LEU A 8 41.62 44.46 16.20
N PHE A 9 42.17 44.19 17.40
CA PHE A 9 41.77 44.84 18.65
C PHE A 9 42.91 45.56 19.39
N SER A 10 44.18 45.40 18.99
CA SER A 10 45.30 46.14 19.56
C SER A 10 45.58 47.38 18.71
N PHE A 11 44.84 48.45 18.98
CA PHE A 11 45.32 49.79 18.64
C PHE A 11 46.09 50.31 19.84
N ASP A 12 47.40 50.52 19.66
CA ASP A 12 48.14 51.43 20.54
C ASP A 12 47.45 52.79 20.44
N ILE A 13 46.89 53.25 21.56
CA ILE A 13 46.21 54.54 21.64
C ILE A 13 47.30 55.61 21.63
N ASP A 14 47.64 56.09 20.44
CA ASP A 14 48.50 57.24 20.27
C ASP A 14 47.71 58.52 20.64
N ASN A 15 47.96 59.03 21.84
CA ASN A 15 47.27 60.21 22.42
C ASN A 15 47.44 61.52 21.60
N SER A 16 48.11 61.46 20.45
CA SER A 16 48.29 62.58 19.51
C SER A 16 47.12 62.77 18.53
N LEU A 17 46.20 61.80 18.40
CA LEU A 17 45.11 61.88 17.43
C LEU A 17 43.92 62.72 17.94
N PRO A 18 43.36 63.62 17.11
CA PRO A 18 42.24 64.48 17.51
C PRO A 18 40.97 63.64 17.76
N ILE A 19 40.22 63.99 18.82
CA ILE A 19 39.02 63.28 19.33
C ILE A 19 38.00 62.91 18.23
N LYS A 20 37.89 63.73 17.16
CA LYS A 20 36.98 63.46 16.04
C LYS A 20 37.32 62.20 15.24
N GLU A 21 38.61 61.86 15.10
CA GLU A 21 39.05 60.69 14.34
C GLU A 21 38.81 59.39 15.12
N TYR A 22 39.01 59.40 16.44
CA TYR A 22 38.64 58.28 17.31
C TYR A 22 37.15 57.92 17.23
N VAL A 23 36.29 58.93 17.24
CA VAL A 23 34.83 58.73 17.11
C VAL A 23 34.47 58.15 15.73
N GLN A 24 35.18 58.56 14.69
CA GLN A 24 34.98 58.06 13.33
C GLN A 24 35.41 56.58 13.20
N ILE A 25 36.55 56.21 13.79
CA ILE A 25 37.05 54.82 13.81
C ILE A 25 36.09 53.93 14.60
N GLY A 26 35.66 54.34 15.80
CA GLY A 26 34.69 53.60 16.62
C GLY A 26 33.35 53.39 15.92
N ARG A 27 32.83 54.40 15.22
CA ARG A 27 31.62 54.27 14.39
C ARG A 27 31.83 53.29 13.24
N SER A 28 33.00 53.29 12.59
CA SER A 28 33.31 52.37 11.49
C SER A 28 33.40 50.90 11.95
N ILE A 29 33.85 50.66 13.19
CA ILE A 29 33.92 49.33 13.80
C ILE A 29 32.51 48.84 14.13
N CYS A 30 31.70 49.65 14.82
CA CYS A 30 30.30 49.31 15.08
C CYS A 30 29.53 49.03 13.79
N TYR A 31 29.78 49.79 12.72
CA TYR A 31 29.13 49.57 11.44
C TYR A 31 29.58 48.27 10.74
N ARG A 32 30.85 47.88 10.87
CA ARG A 32 31.36 46.59 10.38
C ARG A 32 30.77 45.41 11.17
N HIS A 33 30.66 45.52 12.48
CA HIS A 33 29.99 44.50 13.31
C HIS A 33 28.51 44.39 12.97
N ALA A 34 27.79 45.51 12.88
CA ALA A 34 26.38 45.52 12.47
C ALA A 34 26.15 44.88 11.09
N LYS A 35 27.01 45.16 10.10
CA LYS A 35 26.93 44.49 8.78
C LYS A 35 27.13 42.98 8.88
N ARG A 36 28.09 42.54 9.70
CA ARG A 36 28.37 41.11 9.91
C ARG A 36 27.21 40.41 10.60
N ASP A 37 26.65 41.03 11.64
CA ASP A 37 25.53 40.46 12.40
C ASP A 37 24.25 40.39 11.56
N VAL A 38 23.99 41.41 10.74
CA VAL A 38 22.89 41.39 9.76
C VAL A 38 23.09 40.27 8.74
N ALA A 39 24.30 40.07 8.23
CA ALA A 39 24.59 38.99 7.29
C ALA A 39 24.39 37.59 7.92
N ILE A 40 24.81 37.40 9.17
CA ILE A 40 24.61 36.16 9.92
C ILE A 40 23.11 35.90 10.16
N ALA A 41 22.36 36.94 10.55
CA ALA A 41 20.92 36.85 10.76
C ALA A 41 20.18 36.49 9.45
N MET A 42 20.56 37.11 8.33
CA MET A 42 20.00 36.78 7.01
C MET A 42 20.31 35.34 6.58
N MET A 43 21.53 34.87 6.82
CA MET A 43 21.93 33.49 6.52
C MET A 43 21.14 32.48 7.36
N ALA A 44 20.95 32.75 8.66
CA ALA A 44 20.14 31.92 9.53
C ALA A 44 18.67 31.87 9.09
N ALA A 45 18.08 33.02 8.74
CA ALA A 45 16.71 33.09 8.23
C ALA A 45 16.54 32.29 6.93
N PHE A 46 17.52 32.36 6.02
CA PHE A 46 17.52 31.61 4.78
C PHE A 46 17.58 30.10 5.03
N ILE A 47 18.45 29.64 5.93
CA ILE A 47 18.53 28.22 6.31
C ILE A 47 17.20 27.73 6.89
N ILE A 48 16.58 28.49 7.80
CA ILE A 48 15.28 28.13 8.39
C ILE A 48 14.19 28.04 7.31
N PHE A 49 14.19 28.96 6.33
CA PHE A 49 13.25 28.93 5.21
C PHE A 49 13.40 27.67 4.35
N PHE A 50 14.63 27.26 4.02
CA PHE A 50 14.86 26.04 3.25
C PHE A 50 14.49 24.78 4.02
N VAL A 51 14.81 24.73 5.32
CA VAL A 51 14.45 23.59 6.18
C VAL A 51 12.94 23.45 6.27
N THR A 52 12.21 24.55 6.50
CA THR A 52 10.74 24.52 6.56
C THR A 52 10.11 24.11 5.24
N MET A 53 10.61 24.59 4.11
CA MET A 53 10.15 24.16 2.79
C MET A 53 10.42 22.66 2.54
N ALA A 54 11.59 22.15 2.92
CA ALA A 54 11.91 20.73 2.80
C ALA A 54 10.97 19.86 3.67
N PHE A 55 10.69 20.28 4.90
CA PHE A 55 9.73 19.60 5.77
C PHE A 55 8.31 19.60 5.19
N LEU A 56 7.87 20.69 4.56
CA LEU A 56 6.57 20.77 3.90
C LEU A 56 6.47 19.77 2.74
N VAL A 57 7.50 19.70 1.89
CA VAL A 57 7.55 18.74 0.78
C VAL A 57 7.52 17.30 1.30
N LEU A 58 8.27 17.01 2.36
CA LEU A 58 8.28 15.69 3.00
C LEU A 58 6.90 15.33 3.56
N ALA A 59 6.22 16.27 4.23
CA ALA A 59 4.88 16.08 4.77
C ALA A 59 3.84 15.80 3.66
N ILE A 60 3.89 16.55 2.55
CA ILE A 60 3.00 16.32 1.40
C ILE A 60 3.27 14.93 0.80
N THR A 61 4.54 14.57 0.62
CA THR A 61 4.92 13.26 0.05
C THR A 61 4.43 12.12 0.95
N PHE A 62 4.60 12.26 2.26
CA PHE A 62 4.10 11.30 3.25
C PHE A 62 2.56 11.18 3.19
N ALA A 63 1.84 12.29 3.08
CA ALA A 63 0.39 12.28 2.94
C ALA A 63 -0.07 11.54 1.66
N VAL A 64 0.63 11.72 0.54
CA VAL A 64 0.35 10.99 -0.71
C VAL A 64 0.60 9.50 -0.55
N ILE A 65 1.69 9.09 0.11
CA ILE A 65 2.00 7.68 0.38
C ILE A 65 0.89 7.05 1.24
N VAL A 66 0.52 7.69 2.34
CA VAL A 66 -0.53 7.19 3.24
C VAL A 66 -1.88 7.12 2.52
N GLY A 67 -2.25 8.16 1.78
CA GLY A 67 -3.49 8.17 0.98
C GLY A 67 -3.54 7.03 -0.04
N SER A 68 -2.43 6.79 -0.74
CA SER A 68 -2.31 5.68 -1.70
C SER A 68 -2.44 4.32 -0.99
N LEU A 69 -1.82 4.18 0.18
CA LEU A 69 -1.91 2.95 0.98
C LEU A 69 -3.37 2.66 1.37
N VAL A 70 -4.12 3.68 1.81
CA VAL A 70 -5.53 3.54 2.20
C VAL A 70 -6.38 3.05 1.02
N ILE A 71 -6.14 3.56 -0.19
CA ILE A 71 -6.85 3.13 -1.40
C ILE A 71 -6.57 1.64 -1.68
N ILE A 72 -5.30 1.22 -1.61
CA ILE A 72 -4.92 -0.19 -1.81
C ILE A 72 -5.58 -1.09 -0.76
N TYR A 73 -5.59 -0.68 0.51
CA TYR A 73 -6.24 -1.43 1.59
C TYR A 73 -7.76 -1.51 1.41
N MET A 74 -8.41 -0.43 0.97
CA MET A 74 -9.84 -0.44 0.64
C MET A 74 -10.14 -1.41 -0.51
N GLU A 75 -9.31 -1.43 -1.54
CA GLU A 75 -9.49 -2.32 -2.68
C GLU A 75 -9.29 -3.80 -2.28
N LEU A 76 -8.24 -4.10 -1.50
CA LEU A 76 -8.01 -5.44 -0.94
C LEU A 76 -9.13 -5.88 -0.01
N SER A 77 -9.61 -4.97 0.85
CA SER A 77 -10.75 -5.22 1.74
C SER A 77 -12.03 -5.48 0.95
N SER A 78 -12.29 -4.72 -0.12
CA SER A 78 -13.44 -4.92 -0.99
C SER A 78 -13.39 -6.26 -1.74
N LYS A 79 -12.21 -6.66 -2.24
CA LYS A 79 -11.99 -7.96 -2.88
C LYS A 79 -12.16 -9.11 -1.89
N SER A 80 -11.68 -8.94 -0.66
CA SER A 80 -11.88 -9.86 0.47
C SER A 80 -13.35 -9.97 0.86
N LEU A 81 -14.07 -8.86 0.95
CA LEU A 81 -15.51 -8.83 1.22
C LEU A 81 -16.30 -9.50 0.09
N ALA A 82 -15.98 -9.20 -1.17
CA ALA A 82 -16.58 -9.82 -2.33
C ALA A 82 -16.34 -11.34 -2.34
N ALA A 83 -15.13 -11.80 -1.99
CA ALA A 83 -14.82 -13.22 -1.84
C ALA A 83 -15.59 -13.87 -0.68
N LYS A 84 -15.81 -13.15 0.43
CA LYS A 84 -16.59 -13.61 1.59
C LYS A 84 -18.09 -13.66 1.30
N ILE A 85 -18.61 -12.70 0.54
CA ILE A 85 -20.00 -12.67 0.05
C ILE A 85 -20.22 -13.80 -0.96
N ARG A 86 -19.27 -14.03 -1.88
CA ARG A 86 -19.31 -15.15 -2.84
C ARG A 86 -19.32 -16.52 -2.16
N ARG A 87 -18.70 -16.66 -0.97
CA ARG A 87 -18.80 -17.88 -0.13
C ARG A 87 -20.13 -18.02 0.62
N LYS A 88 -20.92 -16.95 0.76
CA LYS A 88 -22.22 -16.96 1.45
C LYS A 88 -23.43 -17.12 0.52
N GLN A 89 -23.24 -16.99 -0.79
CA GLN A 89 -24.32 -17.28 -1.74
C GLN A 89 -24.54 -18.81 -1.79
N PRO A 90 -25.78 -19.29 -1.65
CA PRO A 90 -26.06 -20.72 -1.74
C PRO A 90 -25.71 -21.20 -3.14
N PHE A 91 -24.81 -22.18 -3.21
CA PHE A 91 -24.51 -22.88 -4.45
C PHE A 91 -25.68 -23.80 -4.75
N HIS A 92 -26.32 -23.60 -5.90
CA HIS A 92 -27.33 -24.53 -6.43
C HIS A 92 -26.67 -25.42 -7.48
N TYR A 93 -26.84 -26.73 -7.33
CA TYR A 93 -26.30 -27.73 -8.23
C TYR A 93 -27.44 -28.44 -8.94
N GLU A 94 -27.49 -28.35 -10.26
CA GLU A 94 -28.47 -29.06 -11.08
C GLU A 94 -27.76 -30.11 -11.94
N PHE A 95 -28.20 -31.37 -11.81
CA PHE A 95 -27.60 -32.51 -12.49
C PHE A 95 -28.40 -32.88 -13.74
N TYR A 96 -27.82 -32.56 -14.90
CA TYR A 96 -28.35 -32.92 -16.22
C TYR A 96 -27.73 -34.23 -16.71
N GLU A 97 -28.16 -34.74 -17.85
CA GLU A 97 -27.65 -36.00 -18.41
C GLU A 97 -26.21 -35.86 -18.96
N GLU A 98 -25.86 -34.69 -19.49
CA GLU A 98 -24.57 -34.44 -20.15
C GLU A 98 -23.57 -33.67 -19.26
N GLY A 99 -24.03 -33.07 -18.17
CA GLY A 99 -23.18 -32.30 -17.26
C GLY A 99 -23.87 -31.81 -15.99
N LEU A 100 -23.09 -31.11 -15.19
CA LEU A 100 -23.47 -30.43 -13.97
C LEU A 100 -23.59 -28.93 -14.24
N VAL A 101 -24.66 -28.29 -13.80
CA VAL A 101 -24.75 -26.82 -13.77
C VAL A 101 -24.58 -26.34 -12.34
N GLU A 102 -23.60 -25.48 -12.13
CA GLU A 102 -23.36 -24.77 -10.87
C GLU A 102 -23.89 -23.34 -11.00
N THR A 103 -24.88 -22.99 -10.19
CA THR A 103 -25.48 -21.66 -10.18
C THR A 103 -25.12 -20.92 -8.90
N VAL A 104 -24.57 -19.71 -9.05
CA VAL A 104 -24.16 -18.81 -7.97
C VAL A 104 -24.75 -17.43 -8.24
N GLY A 105 -25.88 -17.12 -7.60
CA GLY A 105 -26.63 -15.88 -7.88
C GLY A 105 -27.11 -15.83 -9.33
N GLU A 106 -26.70 -14.82 -10.09
CA GLU A 106 -27.05 -14.65 -11.52
C GLU A 106 -26.09 -15.35 -12.50
N ARG A 107 -25.04 -16.00 -12.00
CA ARG A 107 -24.04 -16.68 -12.84
C ARG A 107 -24.25 -18.19 -12.80
N SER A 108 -24.41 -18.79 -13.98
CA SER A 108 -24.44 -20.23 -14.18
C SER A 108 -23.18 -20.70 -14.91
N ALA A 109 -22.60 -21.80 -14.45
CA ALA A 109 -21.47 -22.46 -15.09
C ALA A 109 -21.83 -23.92 -15.35
N SER A 110 -21.81 -24.34 -16.62
CA SER A 110 -22.02 -25.73 -17.02
C SER A 110 -20.68 -26.48 -17.10
N ILE A 111 -20.57 -27.60 -16.39
CA ILE A 111 -19.41 -28.48 -16.36
C ILE A 111 -19.82 -29.84 -16.92
N LEU A 112 -19.31 -30.19 -18.10
CA LEU A 112 -19.60 -31.47 -18.77
C LEU A 112 -18.97 -32.65 -18.01
N TYR A 113 -19.66 -33.79 -17.98
CA TYR A 113 -19.16 -34.96 -17.23
C TYR A 113 -17.90 -35.59 -17.84
N ASN A 114 -17.67 -35.38 -19.13
CA ASN A 114 -16.47 -35.87 -19.83
C ASN A 114 -15.14 -35.31 -19.27
N ARG A 115 -15.21 -34.25 -18.44
CA ARG A 115 -14.07 -33.64 -17.75
C ARG A 115 -13.66 -34.35 -16.47
N PHE A 116 -14.55 -35.17 -15.91
CA PHE A 116 -14.28 -35.93 -14.70
C PHE A 116 -13.66 -37.29 -15.01
N LYS A 117 -12.73 -37.70 -14.15
CA LYS A 117 -12.07 -39.00 -14.17
C LYS A 117 -12.69 -39.97 -13.18
N GLN A 118 -13.18 -39.47 -12.04
CA GLN A 118 -13.68 -40.33 -10.96
C GLN A 118 -14.75 -39.60 -10.13
N VAL A 119 -15.74 -40.36 -9.68
CA VAL A 119 -16.75 -39.91 -8.71
C VAL A 119 -16.56 -40.68 -7.40
N LYS A 120 -16.43 -39.96 -6.28
CA LYS A 120 -16.36 -40.54 -4.94
C LYS A 120 -17.55 -40.06 -4.10
N ILE A 121 -18.44 -40.99 -3.77
CA ILE A 121 -19.61 -40.75 -2.94
C ILE A 121 -19.24 -41.08 -1.49
N THR A 122 -19.32 -40.09 -0.59
CA THR A 122 -19.17 -40.26 0.86
C THR A 122 -20.53 -40.03 1.54
N LYS A 123 -20.69 -40.40 2.81
CA LYS A 123 -21.95 -40.23 3.57
C LYS A 123 -22.55 -38.82 3.46
N ASN A 124 -21.71 -37.78 3.46
CA ASN A 124 -22.19 -36.38 3.51
C ASN A 124 -21.87 -35.56 2.26
N VAL A 125 -20.94 -36.01 1.41
CA VAL A 125 -20.41 -35.21 0.29
C VAL A 125 -20.11 -36.13 -0.90
N ILE A 126 -20.43 -35.65 -2.09
CA ILE A 126 -20.04 -36.25 -3.37
C ILE A 126 -18.91 -35.43 -3.97
N VAL A 127 -17.79 -36.09 -4.28
CA VAL A 127 -16.60 -35.44 -4.85
C VAL A 127 -16.39 -35.95 -6.27
N LEU A 128 -16.41 -35.01 -7.22
CA LEU A 128 -16.10 -35.23 -8.63
C LEU A 128 -14.66 -34.79 -8.89
N PHE A 129 -13.80 -35.75 -9.25
CA PHE A 129 -12.39 -35.49 -9.56
C PHE A 129 -12.19 -35.31 -11.06
N GLY A 130 -11.65 -34.16 -11.45
CA GLY A 130 -11.27 -33.85 -12.82
C GLY A 130 -10.11 -34.70 -13.33
N LYS A 131 -9.98 -34.78 -14.66
CA LYS A 131 -8.79 -35.37 -15.30
C LYS A 131 -7.53 -34.58 -14.94
N LYS A 132 -6.36 -35.23 -14.99
CA LYS A 132 -5.05 -34.66 -14.60
C LYS A 132 -4.74 -33.30 -15.21
N ASN A 133 -5.29 -32.99 -16.39
CA ASN A 133 -5.04 -31.75 -17.12
C ASN A 133 -6.08 -30.64 -16.87
N GLU A 134 -7.20 -30.94 -16.20
CA GLU A 134 -8.31 -29.98 -16.08
C GLU A 134 -8.48 -29.40 -14.67
N HIS A 135 -7.80 -29.94 -13.64
CA HIS A 135 -7.82 -29.45 -12.25
C HIS A 135 -9.21 -29.10 -11.66
N VAL A 136 -10.31 -29.55 -12.28
CA VAL A 136 -11.67 -29.30 -11.80
C VAL A 136 -11.99 -30.30 -10.72
N THR A 137 -12.11 -29.88 -9.46
CA THR A 137 -12.59 -30.74 -8.37
C THR A 137 -13.84 -30.08 -7.79
N VAL A 138 -14.99 -30.75 -7.91
CA VAL A 138 -16.27 -30.25 -7.40
C VAL A 138 -16.70 -31.11 -6.22
N ALA A 139 -17.00 -30.47 -5.09
CA ALA A 139 -17.49 -31.13 -3.89
C ALA A 139 -18.92 -30.65 -3.61
N VAL A 140 -19.88 -31.56 -3.77
CA VAL A 140 -21.31 -31.27 -3.60
C VAL A 140 -21.81 -31.90 -2.30
N PRO A 141 -22.38 -31.12 -1.35
CA PRO A 141 -23.05 -31.66 -0.18
C PRO A 141 -24.25 -32.52 -0.59
N ARG A 142 -24.40 -33.72 0.01
CA ARG A 142 -25.49 -34.65 -0.34
C ARG A 142 -26.88 -34.10 0.01
N SER A 143 -26.97 -33.15 0.94
CA SER A 143 -28.21 -32.46 1.29
C SER A 143 -28.78 -31.55 0.19
N LEU A 144 -28.00 -31.27 -0.86
CA LEU A 144 -28.38 -30.43 -2.00
C LEU A 144 -28.66 -31.25 -3.26
N ILE A 145 -28.81 -32.58 -3.13
CA ILE A 145 -28.94 -33.51 -4.24
C ILE A 145 -30.27 -34.23 -4.10
N ASP A 146 -31.12 -34.09 -5.11
CA ASP A 146 -32.39 -34.81 -5.20
C ASP A 146 -32.18 -36.29 -5.57
N GLU A 147 -33.16 -37.15 -5.27
CA GLU A 147 -33.07 -38.60 -5.51
C GLU A 147 -32.79 -38.94 -6.99
N ASP A 148 -33.33 -38.16 -7.93
CA ASP A 148 -33.08 -38.30 -9.38
C ASP A 148 -31.63 -37.98 -9.75
N ALA A 149 -31.04 -36.96 -9.12
CA ALA A 149 -29.65 -36.59 -9.33
C ALA A 149 -28.70 -37.65 -8.73
N GLU A 150 -29.07 -38.25 -7.60
CA GLU A 150 -28.33 -39.36 -7.00
C GLU A 150 -28.30 -40.58 -7.94
N GLN A 151 -29.42 -40.94 -8.59
CA GLN A 151 -29.44 -42.03 -9.57
C GLN A 151 -28.54 -41.76 -10.78
N LYS A 152 -28.53 -40.52 -11.29
CA LYS A 152 -27.65 -40.11 -12.40
C LYS A 152 -26.18 -40.18 -12.01
N LEU A 153 -25.83 -39.76 -10.79
CA LEU A 153 -24.48 -39.84 -10.26
C LEU A 153 -24.01 -41.28 -10.03
N PHE A 154 -24.90 -42.18 -9.59
CA PHE A 154 -24.59 -43.62 -9.51
C PHE A 154 -24.35 -44.23 -10.89
N LYS A 155 -25.11 -43.85 -11.91
CA LYS A 155 -24.86 -44.28 -13.30
C LYS A 155 -23.50 -43.77 -13.79
N LEU A 156 -23.17 -42.51 -13.52
CA LEU A 156 -21.87 -41.92 -13.84
C LEU A 156 -20.70 -42.59 -13.12
N GLN A 157 -20.86 -42.94 -11.84
CA GLN A 157 -19.86 -43.68 -11.09
C GLN A 157 -19.56 -45.03 -11.76
N LYS A 158 -20.58 -45.75 -12.23
CA LYS A 158 -20.41 -47.02 -12.96
C LYS A 158 -19.75 -46.87 -14.33
N LEU A 159 -19.85 -45.70 -14.96
CA LEU A 159 -19.26 -45.44 -16.29
C LEU A 159 -17.81 -44.94 -16.20
N LEU A 160 -17.45 -44.27 -15.11
CA LEU A 160 -16.12 -43.65 -14.89
C LEU A 160 -15.20 -44.47 -13.98
N GLY A 161 -15.70 -45.55 -13.38
CA GLY A 161 -14.96 -46.47 -12.50
C GLY A 161 -15.45 -47.90 -12.66
#